data_AF-A0A662HBB8-F1
#
_entry.id   AF-A0A662HBB8-F1
#
_cell.length_a   1.000
_cell.length_b   1.000
_cell.length_c   1.000
_cell.angle_alpha   90.00
_cell.angle_beta   90.00
_cell.angle_gamma   90.00
#
_symmetry.space_group_name_H-M   'P 1'
#
loop_
_entity.id
_entity.type
_entity.pdbx_description
1 polymer ?
#
loop_
_entity_poly.entity_id
_entity_poly.type
_entity_poly.pdbx_seq_one_letter_code
_entity_poly.pdbx_strand_id
1 'polypeptide(L)'
;MRNNKFLVSIVLFFVLSSVYNIAAYQGTNVLTVIVYYSDRTTPLPGAIVKLYEVVRGRTSFLSQARTNSEGKASFSGLADGNYAVKVVYRGKVVFPKSMGRITLERGLMYTLRVYTTLGKGAPEDTEVAGTNTLVFDVYKSDGITPISGAFVKLYKNGRLVITGVSDVNGRVAFFNLPSTGLGEYYTPEVIYEGVTIFPTNSLRITLTGGIMGRYTLITTLGKVTHEEGRPITSSVELLLNVTQRALGIISHLNNVSRNILNRNMSRDAYLPQLIAIKAESETLLRQ
;
A
#
# COMPACT_ATOMS: atom_id res chain seq x y z
N MET A 1 5.11 -65.58 2.40
CA MET A 1 6.34 -64.75 2.32
C MET A 1 6.08 -63.33 1.76
N ARG A 2 5.05 -62.60 2.23
CA ARG A 2 4.65 -61.28 1.66
C ARG A 2 4.80 -60.09 2.63
N ASN A 3 5.23 -60.33 3.88
CA ASN A 3 5.34 -59.27 4.91
C ASN A 3 6.76 -58.74 5.15
N ASN A 4 7.82 -59.41 4.66
CA ASN A 4 9.20 -58.92 4.83
C ASN A 4 9.56 -57.76 3.89
N LYS A 5 8.92 -57.64 2.72
CA LYS A 5 9.22 -56.54 1.79
C LYS A 5 8.71 -55.19 2.28
N PHE A 6 7.58 -55.17 3.00
CA PHE A 6 7.00 -53.94 3.53
C PHE A 6 7.78 -53.44 4.76
N LEU A 7 8.20 -54.35 5.65
CA LEU A 7 9.04 -54.02 6.79
C LEU A 7 10.42 -53.52 6.37
N VAL A 8 11.05 -54.16 5.38
CA VAL A 8 12.33 -53.71 4.81
C VAL A 8 12.18 -52.35 4.13
N SER A 9 11.06 -52.09 3.43
CA SER A 9 10.82 -50.79 2.79
C SER A 9 10.59 -49.67 3.80
N ILE A 10 9.94 -49.94 4.93
CA ILE A 10 9.74 -48.98 6.02
C ILE A 10 11.06 -48.71 6.74
N VAL A 11 11.85 -49.75 7.07
CA VAL A 11 13.18 -49.58 7.67
C VAL A 11 14.11 -48.83 6.73
N LEU A 12 14.09 -49.12 5.42
CA LEU A 12 14.89 -48.40 4.43
C LEU A 12 14.44 -46.94 4.28
N PHE A 13 13.13 -46.65 4.38
CA PHE A 13 12.60 -45.29 4.38
C PHE A 13 12.97 -44.52 5.66
N PHE A 14 12.95 -45.16 6.83
CA PHE A 14 13.41 -44.56 8.08
C PHE A 14 14.93 -44.40 8.14
N VAL A 15 15.71 -45.34 7.57
CA VAL A 15 17.16 -45.19 7.45
C VAL A 15 17.51 -44.12 6.43
N LEU A 16 16.83 -44.04 5.28
CA LEU A 16 17.03 -42.98 4.29
C LEU A 16 16.56 -41.61 4.80
N SER A 17 15.48 -41.53 5.58
CA SER A 17 15.03 -40.28 6.20
C SER A 17 15.93 -39.87 7.38
N SER A 18 16.45 -40.83 8.13
CA SER A 18 17.48 -40.58 9.17
C SER A 18 18.80 -40.18 8.53
N VAL A 19 19.21 -40.78 7.41
CA VAL A 19 20.39 -40.38 6.63
C VAL A 19 20.17 -39.03 5.94
N TYR A 20 18.94 -38.67 5.55
CA TYR A 20 18.61 -37.30 5.10
C TYR A 20 18.76 -36.28 6.24
N ASN A 21 18.47 -36.68 7.47
CA ASN A 21 18.68 -35.85 8.67
C ASN A 21 20.14 -35.88 9.18
N ILE A 22 20.92 -36.93 8.88
CA ILE A 22 22.33 -37.08 9.29
C ILE A 22 23.30 -36.53 8.22
N ALA A 23 22.93 -36.49 6.94
CA ALA A 23 23.66 -35.80 5.89
C ALA A 23 23.61 -34.25 6.01
N ALA A 24 22.81 -33.74 6.94
CA ALA A 24 22.78 -32.34 7.34
C ALA A 24 23.77 -31.99 8.46
N TYR A 25 24.60 -32.93 8.94
CA TYR A 25 25.79 -32.59 9.74
C TYR A 25 26.97 -32.22 8.82
N GLN A 26 26.71 -31.31 7.88
CA GLN A 26 27.76 -30.48 7.27
C GLN A 26 28.18 -29.52 8.37
N GLY A 27 29.49 -29.35 8.61
CA GLY A 27 30.00 -28.44 9.65
C GLY A 27 29.24 -27.12 9.60
N THR A 28 28.46 -26.82 10.64
CA THR A 28 27.58 -25.66 10.59
C THR A 28 28.42 -24.41 10.81
N ASN A 29 28.51 -23.58 9.78
CA ASN A 29 29.22 -22.33 9.85
C ASN A 29 28.49 -21.34 10.76
N VAL A 30 29.27 -20.48 11.41
CA VAL A 30 28.76 -19.33 12.14
C VAL A 30 29.27 -18.07 11.44
N LEU A 31 28.36 -17.22 10.97
CA LEU A 31 28.67 -15.91 10.42
C LEU A 31 28.33 -14.83 11.43
N THR A 32 29.34 -14.08 11.89
CA THR A 32 29.14 -12.83 12.64
C THR A 32 29.37 -11.64 11.72
N VAL A 33 28.35 -10.81 11.56
CA VAL A 33 28.44 -9.54 10.85
C VAL A 33 28.65 -8.42 11.86
N ILE A 34 29.71 -7.63 11.71
CA ILE A 34 29.96 -6.44 12.51
C ILE A 34 29.75 -5.22 11.63
N VAL A 35 28.76 -4.41 11.98
CA VAL A 35 28.34 -3.26 11.19
C VAL A 35 28.87 -1.99 11.82
N TYR A 36 29.51 -1.15 11.01
CA TYR A 36 30.04 0.15 11.39
C TYR A 36 29.35 1.28 10.61
N TYR A 37 29.35 2.46 11.19
CA TYR A 37 29.16 3.71 10.45
C TYR A 37 30.25 3.86 9.36
N SER A 38 30.07 4.81 8.45
CA SER A 38 31.02 5.12 7.38
C SER A 38 32.40 5.58 7.88
N ASP A 39 32.51 5.97 9.16
CA ASP A 39 33.78 6.27 9.85
C ASP A 39 34.64 5.01 10.13
N ARG A 40 34.11 3.82 9.84
CA ARG A 40 34.76 2.50 9.96
C ARG A 40 35.24 2.11 11.35
N THR A 41 34.92 2.91 12.36
CA THR A 41 35.41 2.75 13.74
C THR A 41 34.28 2.67 14.74
N THR A 42 33.15 3.32 14.46
CA THR A 42 32.00 3.34 15.36
C THR A 42 31.01 2.23 14.99
N PRO A 43 30.69 1.31 15.92
CA PRO A 43 29.68 0.30 15.67
C PRO A 43 28.30 0.90 15.44
N LEU A 44 27.50 0.26 14.59
CA LEU A 44 26.12 0.65 14.29
C LEU A 44 25.13 -0.29 15.00
N PRO A 45 24.66 0.05 16.22
CA PRO A 45 23.66 -0.74 16.94
C PRO A 45 22.26 -0.57 16.35
N GLY A 46 21.40 -1.59 16.49
CA GLY A 46 19.99 -1.54 16.10
C GLY A 46 19.69 -1.72 14.61
N ALA A 47 20.71 -1.94 13.76
CA ALA A 47 20.55 -2.25 12.34
C ALA A 47 20.03 -3.67 12.14
N ILE A 48 19.17 -3.87 11.13
CA ILE A 48 18.68 -5.17 10.69
C ILE A 48 19.61 -5.68 9.60
N VAL A 49 20.35 -6.74 9.91
CA VAL A 49 21.17 -7.49 8.96
C VAL A 49 20.31 -8.59 8.37
N LYS A 50 20.07 -8.57 7.06
CA LYS A 50 19.36 -9.61 6.32
C LYS A 50 20.38 -10.48 5.58
N LEU A 51 20.29 -11.78 5.81
CA LEU A 51 21.13 -12.81 5.20
C LEU A 51 20.35 -13.48 4.06
N TYR A 52 21.04 -13.66 2.94
CA TYR A 52 20.53 -14.31 1.74
C TYR A 52 21.46 -15.44 1.35
N GLU A 53 20.89 -16.58 0.97
CA GLU A 53 21.64 -17.62 0.27
C GLU A 53 21.76 -17.25 -1.22
N VAL A 54 22.91 -17.56 -1.82
CA VAL A 54 23.18 -17.32 -3.24
C VAL A 54 23.40 -18.66 -3.95
N VAL A 55 22.40 -19.08 -4.72
CA VAL A 55 22.46 -20.29 -5.54
C VAL A 55 22.40 -19.91 -7.01
N ARG A 56 23.44 -20.27 -7.78
CA ARG A 56 23.52 -20.01 -9.24
C ARG A 56 23.24 -18.54 -9.60
N GLY A 57 23.76 -17.61 -8.79
CA GLY A 57 23.60 -16.17 -8.98
C GLY A 57 22.27 -15.57 -8.51
N ARG A 58 21.29 -16.38 -8.09
CA ARG A 58 20.02 -15.91 -7.52
C ARG A 58 20.11 -15.83 -6.00
N THR A 59 19.53 -14.77 -5.43
CA THR A 59 19.53 -14.53 -3.98
C THR A 59 18.17 -14.87 -3.36
N SER A 60 18.13 -15.76 -2.38
CA SER A 60 16.92 -16.12 -1.61
C SER A 60 17.08 -15.68 -0.16
N PHE A 61 16.06 -15.04 0.42
CA PHE A 61 16.11 -14.62 1.82
C PHE A 61 16.18 -15.84 2.73
N LEU A 62 17.12 -15.84 3.69
CA LEU A 62 17.32 -16.93 4.63
C LEU A 62 16.91 -16.54 6.05
N SER A 63 17.47 -15.44 6.57
CA SER A 63 17.22 -15.01 7.95
C SER A 63 17.59 -13.54 8.16
N GLN A 64 17.25 -13.00 9.32
CA GLN A 64 17.67 -11.66 9.74
C GLN A 64 18.00 -11.59 11.23
N ALA A 65 18.93 -10.71 11.59
CA ALA A 65 19.31 -10.45 12.98
C ALA A 65 19.50 -8.94 13.19
N ARG A 66 19.30 -8.47 14.42
CA ARG A 66 19.50 -7.06 14.79
C ARG A 66 20.87 -6.89 15.44
N THR A 67 21.59 -5.82 15.08
CA THR A 67 22.90 -5.54 15.68
C THR A 67 22.76 -5.08 17.14
N ASN A 68 23.63 -5.60 18.01
CA ASN A 68 23.73 -5.20 19.42
C ASN A 68 24.53 -3.89 19.60
N SER A 69 24.82 -3.51 20.85
CA SER A 69 25.62 -2.32 21.20
C SER A 69 27.02 -2.29 20.56
N GLU A 70 27.59 -3.45 20.26
CA GLU A 70 28.87 -3.61 19.57
C GLU A 70 28.73 -3.70 18.04
N GLY A 71 27.54 -3.46 17.49
CA GLY A 71 27.27 -3.54 16.06
C GLY A 71 27.23 -4.97 15.52
N LYS A 72 27.18 -5.99 16.38
CA LYS A 72 27.27 -7.41 16.01
C LYS A 72 25.90 -8.05 15.78
N ALA A 73 25.77 -8.83 14.72
CA ALA A 73 24.65 -9.71 14.43
C ALA A 73 25.20 -11.08 13.97
N SER A 74 24.73 -12.18 14.57
CA SER A 74 25.29 -13.52 14.33
C SER A 74 24.24 -14.49 13.77
N PHE A 75 24.69 -15.36 12.88
CA PHE A 75 23.92 -16.41 12.23
C PHE A 75 24.68 -17.72 12.39
N SER A 76 24.06 -18.72 12.98
CA SER A 76 24.63 -20.06 13.16
C SER A 76 23.86 -21.09 12.33
N GLY A 77 24.37 -22.32 12.23
CA GLY A 77 23.67 -23.36 11.49
C GLY A 77 23.78 -23.24 9.98
N LEU A 78 24.75 -22.47 9.46
CA LEU A 78 24.83 -22.18 8.03
C LEU A 78 25.59 -23.30 7.30
N ALA A 79 24.99 -23.84 6.24
CA ALA A 79 25.66 -24.79 5.36
C ALA A 79 26.84 -24.12 4.62
N ASP A 80 27.71 -24.96 4.07
CA ASP A 80 28.73 -24.48 3.14
C ASP A 80 28.06 -23.90 1.90
N GLY A 81 28.51 -22.72 1.46
CA GLY A 81 27.88 -22.04 0.33
C GLY A 81 28.16 -20.55 0.25
N ASN A 82 27.52 -19.92 -0.73
CA ASN A 82 27.65 -18.49 -0.98
C ASN A 82 26.48 -17.73 -0.36
N TYR A 83 26.79 -16.62 0.31
CA TYR A 83 25.83 -15.78 1.00
C TYR A 83 25.99 -14.32 0.61
N ALA A 84 24.89 -13.58 0.77
CA ALA A 84 24.87 -12.14 0.62
C ALA A 84 24.23 -11.47 1.84
N VAL A 85 24.78 -10.34 2.25
CA VAL A 85 24.30 -9.55 3.38
C VAL A 85 23.79 -8.20 2.90
N LYS A 86 22.61 -7.82 3.38
CA LYS A 86 22.03 -6.47 3.24
C LYS A 86 21.84 -5.89 4.63
N VAL A 87 22.29 -4.67 4.87
CA VAL A 87 22.05 -3.97 6.13
C VAL A 87 21.01 -2.88 5.92
N VAL A 88 20.01 -2.90 6.79
CA VAL A 88 18.90 -1.96 6.83
C VAL A 88 18.91 -1.29 8.19
N TYR A 89 19.21 0.01 8.26
CA TYR A 89 19.25 0.74 9.52
C TYR A 89 18.23 1.85 9.51
N ARG A 90 17.38 1.88 10.56
CA ARG A 90 16.15 2.68 10.58
C ARG A 90 15.55 2.64 9.19
N GLY A 91 15.49 1.42 8.66
CA GLY A 91 14.87 1.10 7.41
C GLY A 91 15.33 1.78 6.09
N LYS A 92 16.42 2.53 6.11
CA LYS A 92 17.21 2.77 4.89
C LYS A 92 18.11 1.59 4.60
N VAL A 93 18.32 1.28 3.32
CA VAL A 93 19.39 0.36 2.93
C VAL A 93 20.70 1.12 3.06
N VAL A 94 21.46 0.81 4.11
CA VAL A 94 22.76 1.44 4.41
C VAL A 94 23.95 0.58 3.96
N PHE A 95 23.67 -0.66 3.54
CA PHE A 95 24.61 -1.53 2.85
C PHE A 95 23.85 -2.50 1.92
N PRO A 96 23.99 -2.40 0.59
CA PRO A 96 23.22 -3.21 -0.35
C PRO A 96 23.81 -4.61 -0.53
N LYS A 97 22.95 -5.58 -0.90
CA LYS A 97 23.32 -6.99 -1.12
C LYS A 97 24.43 -7.20 -2.15
N SER A 98 24.60 -6.26 -3.09
CA SER A 98 25.62 -6.32 -4.13
C SER A 98 27.04 -6.19 -3.56
N MET A 99 27.20 -5.56 -2.40
CA MET A 99 28.50 -5.30 -1.77
C MET A 99 28.88 -6.35 -0.71
N GLY A 100 27.90 -7.13 -0.24
CA GLY A 100 28.04 -8.00 0.94
C GLY A 100 28.16 -9.47 0.64
N ARG A 101 29.03 -9.91 -0.28
CA ARG A 101 29.13 -11.34 -0.63
C ARG A 101 30.19 -12.04 0.21
N ILE A 102 29.90 -13.26 0.65
CA ILE A 102 30.83 -14.10 1.40
C ILE A 102 30.59 -15.57 1.06
N THR A 103 31.66 -16.36 1.06
CA THR A 103 31.60 -17.81 0.92
C THR A 103 31.94 -18.42 2.28
N LEU A 104 31.09 -19.33 2.76
CA LEU A 104 31.29 -20.06 4.00
C LEU A 104 31.64 -21.51 3.64
N GLU A 105 32.70 -22.01 4.24
CA GLU A 105 33.18 -23.38 4.01
C GLU A 105 33.71 -23.98 5.31
N ARG A 106 33.65 -25.31 5.43
CA ARG A 106 34.36 -26.11 6.44
C ARG A 106 33.90 -25.89 7.89
N GLY A 107 32.67 -25.44 8.12
CA GLY A 107 32.11 -25.29 9.48
C GLY A 107 32.88 -24.33 10.37
N LEU A 108 33.42 -23.24 9.81
CA LEU A 108 34.21 -22.25 10.53
C LEU A 108 33.36 -21.10 11.08
N MET A 109 33.99 -20.33 11.97
CA MET A 109 33.47 -19.04 12.42
C MET A 109 34.01 -17.92 11.52
N TYR A 110 33.12 -17.30 10.75
CA TYR A 110 33.41 -16.19 9.86
C TYR A 110 33.02 -14.86 10.49
N THR A 111 33.86 -13.85 10.28
CA THR A 111 33.53 -12.47 10.65
C THR A 111 33.53 -11.59 9.41
N LEU A 112 32.37 -11.00 9.09
CA LEU A 112 32.24 -10.01 8.02
C LEU A 112 32.14 -8.62 8.64
N ARG A 113 33.11 -7.75 8.34
CA ARG A 113 33.02 -6.32 8.69
C ARG A 113 32.32 -5.57 7.57
N VAL A 114 31.26 -4.86 7.92
CA VAL A 114 30.45 -4.05 7.00
C VAL A 114 30.60 -2.58 7.35
N TYR A 115 30.99 -1.79 6.36
CA TYR A 115 31.08 -0.34 6.47
C TYR A 115 29.92 0.27 5.69
N THR A 116 29.03 0.94 6.40
CA THR A 116 27.83 1.53 5.80
C THR A 116 28.13 2.86 5.12
N THR A 117 27.18 3.37 4.34
CA THR A 117 27.22 4.73 3.80
C THR A 117 26.76 5.79 4.79
N LEU A 118 26.43 5.42 6.03
CA LEU A 118 25.84 6.31 7.03
C LEU A 118 26.94 7.03 7.85
N GLY A 119 26.96 8.36 7.86
CA GLY A 119 27.85 9.16 8.71
C GLY A 119 27.52 9.04 10.20
N LYS A 120 28.52 8.93 11.07
CA LYS A 120 28.31 9.09 12.51
C LYS A 120 28.00 10.57 12.79
N GLY A 121 26.84 10.85 13.38
CA GLY A 121 26.38 12.22 13.57
C GLY A 121 25.87 12.90 12.29
N ALA A 122 25.70 12.14 11.19
CA ALA A 122 24.88 12.62 10.08
C ALA A 122 23.50 13.01 10.64
N PRO A 123 22.90 14.14 10.17
CA PRO A 123 21.52 14.47 10.52
C PRO A 123 20.70 13.21 10.36
N GLU A 124 19.95 12.89 11.40
CA GLU A 124 19.15 11.68 11.46
C GLU A 124 18.03 11.78 10.42
N ASP A 125 18.34 11.52 9.14
CA ASP A 125 17.33 11.41 8.10
C ASP A 125 16.57 10.10 8.38
N THR A 126 15.55 10.24 9.23
CA THR A 126 14.78 9.18 9.88
C THR A 126 13.85 8.46 8.89
N GLU A 127 14.40 7.91 7.82
CA GLU A 127 13.59 7.19 6.85
C GLU A 127 13.50 5.72 7.23
N VAL A 128 12.79 5.43 8.32
CA VAL A 128 12.38 4.07 8.71
C VAL A 128 11.67 3.41 7.53
N ALA A 129 12.34 2.51 6.79
CA ALA A 129 11.80 1.38 5.98
C ALA A 129 10.39 1.16 6.43
N GLY A 130 9.50 1.36 5.48
CA GLY A 130 8.13 1.47 5.83
C GLY A 130 7.60 0.20 6.47
N THR A 131 7.26 0.34 7.74
CA THR A 131 6.36 -0.51 8.49
C THR A 131 5.05 0.22 8.78
N ASN A 132 4.93 1.49 8.39
CA ASN A 132 3.73 2.27 8.63
C ASN A 132 2.65 1.92 7.61
N THR A 133 1.41 1.95 8.09
CA THR A 133 0.22 1.85 7.24
C THR A 133 -0.56 3.14 7.39
N LEU A 134 -0.98 3.74 6.28
CA LEU A 134 -1.97 4.81 6.27
C LEU A 134 -3.27 4.31 5.67
N VAL A 135 -4.36 4.51 6.39
CA VAL A 135 -5.71 4.27 5.92
C VAL A 135 -6.44 5.60 5.82
N PHE A 136 -7.03 5.88 4.67
CA PHE A 136 -7.92 7.01 4.48
C PHE A 136 -9.34 6.52 4.28
N ASP A 137 -10.29 7.11 5.01
CA ASP A 137 -11.71 7.04 4.67
C ASP A 137 -12.10 8.37 4.00
N VAL A 138 -12.58 8.30 2.77
CA VAL A 138 -12.87 9.45 1.91
C VAL A 138 -14.37 9.70 1.88
N TYR A 139 -14.79 10.88 2.35
CA TYR A 139 -16.18 11.26 2.47
C TYR A 139 -16.49 12.53 1.67
N LYS A 140 -17.76 12.68 1.28
CA LYS A 140 -18.29 13.94 0.78
C LYS A 140 -18.20 15.03 1.85
N SER A 141 -18.55 16.26 1.48
CA SER A 141 -18.57 17.40 2.38
C SER A 141 -19.52 17.26 3.58
N ASP A 142 -20.48 16.33 3.50
CA ASP A 142 -21.37 15.97 4.62
C ASP A 142 -20.66 15.19 5.73
N GLY A 143 -19.44 14.69 5.47
CA GLY A 143 -18.64 13.93 6.42
C GLY A 143 -19.14 12.50 6.70
N ILE A 144 -20.21 12.04 6.04
CA ILE A 144 -20.85 10.74 6.30
C ILE A 144 -21.09 9.88 5.06
N THR A 145 -21.19 10.47 3.86
CA THR A 145 -21.38 9.73 2.61
C THR A 145 -20.03 9.35 2.00
N PRO A 146 -19.65 8.06 1.95
CA PRO A 146 -18.36 7.64 1.43
C PRO A 146 -18.26 7.86 -0.08
N ILE A 147 -17.05 8.12 -0.58
CA ILE A 147 -16.77 8.27 -2.00
C ILE A 147 -16.01 7.05 -2.48
N SER A 148 -16.69 6.17 -3.22
CA SER A 148 -16.09 5.02 -3.91
C SER A 148 -15.46 5.45 -5.23
N GLY A 149 -14.31 4.86 -5.60
CA GLY A 149 -13.64 5.14 -6.88
C GLY A 149 -12.82 6.44 -6.91
N ALA A 150 -12.62 7.10 -5.77
CA ALA A 150 -11.77 8.28 -5.70
C ALA A 150 -10.30 7.90 -5.83
N PHE A 151 -9.58 8.60 -6.70
CA PHE A 151 -8.15 8.43 -6.90
C PHE A 151 -7.39 9.23 -5.83
N VAL A 152 -6.74 8.52 -4.92
CA VAL A 152 -5.98 9.11 -3.82
C VAL A 152 -4.49 9.03 -4.13
N LYS A 153 -3.84 10.18 -4.20
CA LYS A 153 -2.39 10.28 -4.33
C LYS A 153 -1.79 10.65 -2.98
N LEU A 154 -0.67 10.01 -2.64
CA LEU A 154 0.05 10.30 -1.41
C LEU A 154 1.44 10.82 -1.76
N TYR A 155 1.75 12.02 -1.28
CA TYR A 155 3.02 12.69 -1.50
C TYR A 155 3.84 12.72 -0.21
N LYS A 156 5.16 12.57 -0.29
CA LYS A 156 6.11 12.84 0.80
C LYS A 156 6.95 14.04 0.40
N ASN A 157 6.93 15.11 1.21
CA ASN A 157 7.66 16.36 0.96
C ASN A 157 7.43 16.90 -0.47
N GLY A 158 6.19 16.83 -0.97
CA GLY A 158 5.81 17.28 -2.32
C GLY A 158 6.12 16.30 -3.46
N ARG A 159 6.80 15.18 -3.20
CA ARG A 159 7.05 14.14 -4.22
C ARG A 159 6.02 13.02 -4.13
N LEU A 160 5.42 12.64 -5.26
CA LEU A 160 4.48 11.51 -5.31
C LEU A 160 5.18 10.22 -4.87
N VAL A 161 4.56 9.49 -3.94
CA VAL A 161 5.06 8.22 -3.40
C VAL A 161 4.23 7.05 -3.90
N ILE A 162 2.91 7.14 -3.76
CA ILE A 162 1.99 6.06 -4.08
C ILE A 162 0.61 6.60 -4.42
N THR A 163 -0.16 5.83 -5.17
CA THR A 163 -1.56 6.12 -5.51
C THR A 163 -2.44 4.94 -5.17
N GLY A 164 -3.71 5.18 -4.90
CA GLY A 164 -4.71 4.15 -4.63
C GLY A 164 -6.10 4.62 -5.03
N VAL A 165 -7.06 3.70 -5.02
CA VAL A 165 -8.47 3.98 -5.32
C VAL A 165 -9.29 3.58 -4.12
N SER A 166 -10.22 4.43 -3.70
CA SER A 166 -11.12 4.11 -2.60
C SER A 166 -12.12 3.02 -2.97
N ASP A 167 -12.37 2.10 -2.03
CA ASP A 167 -13.35 1.04 -2.18
C ASP A 167 -14.81 1.53 -1.98
N VAL A 168 -15.77 0.60 -2.01
CA VAL A 168 -17.21 0.89 -1.83
C VAL A 168 -17.55 1.59 -0.51
N ASN A 169 -16.69 1.46 0.51
CA ASN A 169 -16.84 2.12 1.80
C ASN A 169 -16.03 3.43 1.88
N GLY A 170 -15.49 3.90 0.76
CA GLY A 170 -14.65 5.09 0.69
C GLY A 170 -13.24 4.87 1.23
N ARG A 171 -12.79 3.62 1.44
CA ARG A 171 -11.51 3.35 2.10
C ARG A 171 -10.39 3.07 1.10
N VAL A 172 -9.21 3.63 1.39
CA VAL A 172 -7.95 3.26 0.73
C VAL A 172 -6.85 3.04 1.78
N ALA A 173 -6.00 2.03 1.59
CA ALA A 173 -4.92 1.70 2.50
C ALA A 173 -3.57 1.64 1.77
N PHE A 174 -2.56 2.29 2.35
CA PHE A 174 -1.19 2.32 1.89
C PHE A 174 -0.27 1.66 2.91
N PHE A 175 0.43 0.63 2.48
CA PHE A 175 1.29 -0.18 3.35
C PHE A 175 2.76 0.14 3.10
N ASN A 176 3.58 -0.24 4.07
CA ASN A 176 5.04 -0.12 3.99
C ASN A 176 5.50 1.31 3.67
N LEU A 177 4.84 2.30 4.27
CA LEU A 177 5.20 3.70 4.11
C LEU A 177 6.39 4.08 4.99
N PRO A 178 7.45 4.69 4.43
CA PRO A 178 8.57 5.16 5.23
C PRO A 178 8.14 6.13 6.33
N SER A 179 8.83 6.12 7.47
CA SER A 179 8.65 7.18 8.46
C SER A 179 9.06 8.55 7.92
N THR A 180 8.53 9.58 8.57
CA THR A 180 8.89 10.98 8.39
C THR A 180 9.96 11.35 9.41
N GLY A 181 11.06 11.92 8.94
CA GLY A 181 12.02 12.61 9.79
C GLY A 181 11.56 14.01 10.19
N LEU A 182 12.44 14.75 10.88
CA LEU A 182 12.16 16.12 11.31
C LEU A 182 11.85 17.03 10.11
N GLY A 183 10.68 17.67 10.13
CA GLY A 183 10.22 18.53 9.04
C GLY A 183 9.68 17.80 7.80
N GLU A 184 9.76 16.47 7.75
CA GLU A 184 9.15 15.68 6.69
C GLU A 184 7.67 15.41 6.97
N TYR A 185 6.86 15.31 5.93
CA TYR A 185 5.44 14.99 6.06
C TYR A 185 4.88 14.31 4.80
N TYR A 186 3.81 13.55 5.01
CA TYR A 186 2.93 13.09 3.95
C TYR A 186 1.77 14.05 3.75
N THR A 187 1.28 14.13 2.51
CA THR A 187 0.11 14.92 2.10
C THR A 187 -0.75 14.09 1.15
N PRO A 188 -2.04 13.87 1.43
CA PRO A 188 -2.94 13.23 0.49
C PRO A 188 -3.56 14.26 -0.47
N GLU A 189 -3.77 13.84 -1.71
CA GLU A 189 -4.64 14.51 -2.69
C GLU A 189 -5.73 13.52 -3.09
N VAL A 190 -6.98 13.98 -3.18
CA VAL A 190 -8.10 13.17 -3.65
C VAL A 190 -8.66 13.79 -4.93
N ILE A 191 -8.72 12.98 -5.98
CA ILE A 191 -9.30 13.31 -7.28
C ILE A 191 -10.48 12.39 -7.53
N TYR A 192 -11.60 12.96 -7.96
CA TYR A 192 -12.79 12.20 -8.36
C TYR A 192 -13.29 12.75 -9.69
N GLU A 193 -13.53 11.86 -10.65
CA GLU A 193 -13.96 12.22 -12.03
C GLU A 193 -13.09 13.30 -12.68
N GLY A 194 -11.78 13.27 -12.42
CA GLY A 194 -10.81 14.22 -12.98
C GLY A 194 -10.69 15.56 -12.23
N VAL A 195 -11.45 15.77 -11.16
CA VAL A 195 -11.43 17.00 -10.35
C VAL A 195 -10.79 16.75 -9.00
N THR A 196 -9.88 17.64 -8.57
CA THR A 196 -9.31 17.61 -7.21
C THR A 196 -10.35 18.08 -6.20
N ILE A 197 -10.80 17.16 -5.34
CA ILE A 197 -11.81 17.41 -4.29
C ILE A 197 -11.19 17.43 -2.89
N PHE A 198 -9.91 17.11 -2.77
CA PHE A 198 -9.11 17.33 -1.56
C PHE A 198 -7.68 17.70 -1.99
N PRO A 199 -7.27 18.96 -1.87
CA PRO A 199 -5.96 19.39 -2.36
C PRO A 199 -4.82 18.94 -1.44
N THR A 200 -3.62 18.82 -2.02
CA THR A 200 -2.40 18.34 -1.36
C THR A 200 -2.05 19.11 -0.07
N ASN A 201 -2.39 20.39 0.04
CA ASN A 201 -2.00 21.21 1.19
C ASN A 201 -3.00 21.15 2.37
N SER A 202 -4.08 20.37 2.25
CA SER A 202 -5.13 20.32 3.27
C SER A 202 -4.76 19.55 4.53
N LEU A 203 -3.81 18.61 4.46
CA LEU A 203 -3.45 17.76 5.60
C LEU A 203 -1.99 17.35 5.54
N ARG A 204 -1.25 17.58 6.64
CA ARG A 204 0.12 17.09 6.83
C ARG A 204 0.15 15.97 7.85
N ILE A 205 0.81 14.87 7.50
CA ILE A 205 0.86 13.65 8.31
C ILE A 205 2.31 13.29 8.58
N THR A 206 2.67 13.15 9.84
CA THR A 206 3.96 12.61 10.26
C THR A 206 3.79 11.14 10.67
N LEU A 207 4.66 10.27 10.19
CA LEU A 207 4.66 8.84 10.50
C LEU A 207 5.93 8.45 11.25
N THR A 208 5.80 7.90 12.46
CA THR A 208 6.97 7.52 13.28
C THR A 208 6.82 6.07 13.73
N GLY A 209 7.72 5.17 13.31
CA GLY A 209 7.95 3.91 14.02
C GLY A 209 6.94 2.76 13.85
N GLY A 210 6.33 2.58 12.67
CA GLY A 210 5.49 1.40 12.37
C GLY A 210 4.04 1.50 12.83
N ILE A 211 3.51 2.72 12.91
CA ILE A 211 2.15 3.00 13.34
C ILE A 211 1.18 2.78 12.16
N MET A 212 0.00 2.26 12.46
CA MET A 212 -1.17 2.37 11.58
C MET A 212 -1.89 3.69 11.88
N GLY A 213 -1.81 4.65 10.96
CA GLY A 213 -2.59 5.88 11.02
C GLY A 213 -3.87 5.75 10.21
N ARG A 214 -5.01 6.18 10.77
CA ARG A 214 -6.29 6.23 10.06
C ARG A 214 -6.84 7.65 10.08
N TYR A 215 -7.21 8.18 8.93
CA TYR A 215 -7.65 9.56 8.75
C TYR A 215 -8.94 9.63 7.94
N THR A 216 -9.84 10.51 8.36
CA THR A 216 -11.05 10.86 7.62
C THR A 216 -10.76 12.08 6.76
N LEU A 217 -10.95 11.95 5.43
CA LEU A 217 -10.82 13.04 4.48
C LEU A 217 -12.21 13.54 4.10
N ILE A 218 -12.62 14.68 4.66
CA ILE A 218 -13.86 15.36 4.28
C ILE A 218 -13.53 16.25 3.07
N THR A 219 -14.10 15.90 1.93
CA THR A 219 -13.78 16.54 0.64
C THR A 219 -14.65 17.77 0.37
N THR A 220 -14.35 18.49 -0.71
CA THR A 220 -15.22 19.54 -1.23
C THR A 220 -16.38 18.98 -2.06
N LEU A 221 -16.40 17.68 -2.36
CA LEU A 221 -17.46 17.08 -3.15
C LEU A 221 -18.78 17.12 -2.39
N GLY A 222 -19.77 17.81 -2.96
CA GLY A 222 -21.06 18.06 -2.29
C GLY A 222 -21.11 19.38 -1.51
N LYS A 223 -20.02 20.18 -1.47
CA LYS A 223 -20.09 21.54 -0.91
C LYS A 223 -21.03 22.38 -1.77
N VAL A 224 -22.09 22.88 -1.15
CA VAL A 224 -22.90 23.95 -1.72
C VAL A 224 -22.13 25.25 -1.50
N THR A 225 -21.35 25.68 -2.49
CA THR A 225 -20.71 27.01 -2.45
C THR A 225 -21.74 28.06 -2.84
N HIS A 226 -22.27 28.78 -1.85
CA HIS A 226 -22.69 30.16 -2.08
C HIS A 226 -21.41 31.01 -2.07
N GLU A 227 -20.80 31.23 -3.23
CA GLU A 227 -19.81 32.29 -3.38
C GLU A 227 -20.54 33.58 -3.76
N GLU A 228 -20.66 34.49 -2.79
CA GLU A 228 -20.90 35.89 -3.08
C GLU A 228 -19.75 36.41 -3.97
N GLY A 229 -20.12 36.97 -5.13
CA GLY A 229 -19.27 37.96 -5.79
C GLY A 229 -18.57 37.59 -7.10
N ARG A 230 -19.11 36.70 -7.93
CA ARG A 230 -19.07 36.80 -9.42
C ARG A 230 -19.98 35.72 -10.04
N PRO A 231 -20.79 36.05 -11.07
CA PRO A 231 -21.89 35.19 -11.48
C PRO A 231 -21.37 33.95 -12.24
N ILE A 232 -21.50 32.78 -11.62
CA ILE A 232 -21.40 31.46 -12.26
C ILE A 232 -22.82 31.00 -12.59
N THR A 233 -23.55 31.75 -13.41
CA THR A 233 -24.97 31.46 -13.70
C THR A 233 -25.16 30.31 -14.68
N SER A 234 -24.17 29.92 -15.51
CA SER A 234 -24.44 29.02 -16.64
C SER A 234 -24.49 27.52 -16.32
N SER A 235 -23.65 27.00 -15.41
CA SER A 235 -23.44 25.54 -15.28
C SER A 235 -24.29 24.88 -14.19
N VAL A 236 -24.58 25.62 -13.10
CA VAL A 236 -25.46 25.14 -12.01
C VAL A 236 -26.94 25.29 -12.41
N GLU A 237 -27.32 26.36 -13.10
CA GLU A 237 -28.67 26.47 -13.67
C GLU A 237 -28.93 25.38 -14.71
N LEU A 238 -27.93 25.01 -15.53
CA LEU A 238 -28.06 23.90 -16.48
C LEU A 238 -28.36 22.58 -15.75
N LEU A 239 -27.58 22.24 -14.72
CA LEU A 239 -27.74 20.98 -13.98
C LEU A 239 -29.04 20.95 -13.16
N LEU A 240 -29.43 22.07 -12.55
CA LEU A 240 -30.71 22.16 -11.82
C LEU A 240 -31.90 22.08 -12.78
N ASN A 241 -31.82 22.73 -13.94
CA ASN A 241 -32.85 22.70 -14.97
C ASN A 241 -32.98 21.29 -15.58
N VAL A 242 -31.86 20.62 -15.91
CA VAL A 242 -31.87 19.24 -16.41
C VAL A 242 -32.46 18.28 -15.38
N THR A 243 -32.09 18.41 -14.11
CA THR A 243 -32.64 17.57 -13.02
C THR A 243 -34.12 17.82 -12.81
N GLN A 244 -34.57 19.08 -12.78
CA GLN A 244 -35.98 19.43 -12.60
C GLN A 244 -36.85 18.98 -13.77
N ARG A 245 -36.34 19.09 -15.00
CA ARG A 245 -37.01 18.58 -16.20
C ARG A 245 -37.08 17.06 -16.22
N ALA A 246 -36.02 16.36 -15.81
CA ALA A 246 -36.04 14.91 -15.64
C ALA A 246 -37.09 14.46 -14.61
N LEU A 247 -37.20 15.16 -13.48
CA LEU A 247 -38.23 14.89 -12.47
C LEU A 247 -39.65 15.18 -12.99
N GLY A 248 -39.83 16.22 -13.80
CA GLY A 248 -41.08 16.52 -14.50
C GLY A 248 -41.51 15.38 -15.42
N ILE A 249 -40.59 14.88 -16.25
CA ILE A 249 -40.81 13.74 -17.15
C ILE A 249 -41.20 12.48 -16.37
N ILE A 250 -40.50 12.19 -15.26
CA ILE A 250 -40.80 11.04 -14.39
C ILE A 250 -42.18 11.18 -13.74
N SER A 251 -42.51 12.38 -13.24
CA SER A 251 -43.82 12.67 -12.65
C SER A 251 -44.95 12.51 -13.68
N HIS A 252 -44.75 13.02 -14.90
CA HIS A 252 -45.71 12.90 -15.98
C HIS A 252 -45.92 11.42 -16.37
N LEU A 253 -44.83 10.66 -16.52
CA LEU A 253 -44.90 9.22 -16.79
C LEU A 253 -45.65 8.45 -15.69
N ASN A 254 -45.39 8.78 -14.43
CA ASN A 254 -46.07 8.18 -13.29
C ASN A 254 -47.57 8.53 -13.25
N ASN A 255 -47.94 9.75 -13.63
CA ASN A 255 -49.34 10.16 -13.74
C ASN A 255 -50.06 9.42 -14.87
N VAL A 256 -49.43 9.31 -16.04
CA VAL A 256 -49.96 8.54 -17.17
C VAL A 256 -50.13 7.07 -16.76
N SER A 257 -49.10 6.47 -16.16
CA SER A 257 -49.12 5.08 -15.69
C SER A 257 -50.25 4.83 -14.67
N ARG A 258 -50.40 5.70 -13.66
CA ARG A 258 -51.50 5.60 -12.68
C ARG A 258 -52.87 5.74 -13.32
N ASN A 259 -53.05 6.66 -14.25
CA ASN A 259 -54.33 6.86 -14.91
C ASN A 259 -54.70 5.70 -15.85
N ILE A 260 -53.70 5.08 -16.52
CA ILE A 260 -53.91 3.85 -17.30
C ILE A 260 -54.31 2.70 -16.37
N LEU A 261 -53.58 2.49 -15.27
CA LEU A 261 -53.86 1.42 -14.31
C LEU A 261 -55.25 1.56 -13.67
N ASN A 262 -55.66 2.79 -13.35
CA ASN A 262 -56.97 3.09 -12.77
C ASN A 262 -58.09 3.17 -13.83
N ARG A 263 -57.80 2.90 -15.12
CA ARG A 263 -58.73 3.05 -16.26
C ARG A 263 -59.34 4.46 -16.40
N ASN A 264 -58.68 5.47 -15.86
CA ASN A 264 -59.08 6.88 -15.90
C ASN A 264 -58.63 7.59 -17.19
N MET A 265 -57.98 6.88 -18.12
CA MET A 265 -57.48 7.42 -19.38
C MET A 265 -57.62 6.37 -20.49
N SER A 266 -58.22 6.75 -21.62
CA SER A 266 -58.41 5.87 -22.77
C SER A 266 -57.13 5.74 -23.61
N ARG A 267 -57.10 4.75 -24.52
CA ARG A 267 -55.96 4.52 -25.42
C ARG A 267 -55.61 5.73 -26.28
N ASP A 268 -56.63 6.40 -26.79
CA ASP A 268 -56.48 7.59 -27.62
C ASP A 268 -56.02 8.82 -26.82
N ALA A 269 -56.19 8.79 -25.49
CA ALA A 269 -55.80 9.87 -24.59
C ALA A 269 -54.38 9.73 -24.01
N TYR A 270 -53.85 8.50 -23.83
CA TYR A 270 -52.49 8.33 -23.28
C TYR A 270 -51.40 8.40 -24.36
N LEU A 271 -51.70 8.02 -25.60
CA LEU A 271 -50.71 7.99 -26.68
C LEU A 271 -50.11 9.38 -26.98
N PRO A 272 -50.90 10.48 -27.04
CA PRO A 272 -50.35 11.83 -27.15
C PRO A 272 -49.46 12.22 -25.97
N GLN A 273 -49.76 11.74 -24.75
CA GLN A 273 -48.94 12.04 -23.57
C GLN A 273 -47.59 11.32 -23.61
N LEU A 274 -47.55 10.06 -24.06
CA LEU A 274 -46.28 9.34 -24.26
C LEU A 274 -45.41 9.97 -25.35
N ILE A 275 -46.03 10.51 -26.40
CA ILE A 275 -45.33 11.25 -27.45
C ILE A 275 -44.72 12.55 -26.89
N ALA A 276 -45.48 13.29 -26.07
CA ALA A 276 -44.98 14.49 -25.39
C ALA A 276 -43.79 14.16 -24.46
N ILE A 277 -43.91 13.12 -23.63
CA ILE A 277 -42.84 12.63 -22.75
C ILE A 277 -41.59 12.20 -23.54
N LYS A 278 -41.76 11.56 -24.70
CA LYS A 278 -40.65 11.20 -25.60
C LYS A 278 -39.97 12.42 -26.20
N ALA A 279 -40.74 13.41 -26.66
CA ALA A 279 -40.19 14.67 -27.17
C ALA A 279 -39.43 15.44 -26.07
N GLU A 280 -39.99 15.53 -24.86
CA GLU A 280 -39.35 16.16 -23.71
C GLU A 280 -38.04 15.45 -23.32
N SER A 281 -38.02 14.12 -23.31
CA SER A 281 -36.79 13.36 -23.01
C SER A 281 -35.73 13.48 -24.11
N GLU A 282 -36.10 13.54 -25.39
CA GLU A 282 -35.16 13.80 -26.48
C GLU A 282 -34.57 15.21 -26.44
N THR A 283 -35.34 16.23 -26.03
CA THR A 283 -34.82 17.58 -25.85
C THR A 283 -33.91 17.72 -24.62
N LEU A 284 -34.05 16.84 -23.63
CA LEU A 284 -33.15 16.76 -22.47
C LEU A 284 -31.79 16.15 -22.83
N LEU A 285 -31.78 15.14 -23.72
CA LEU A 285 -30.56 14.45 -24.16
C LEU A 285 -29.65 15.26 -25.10
N ARG A 286 -30.14 16.39 -25.63
CA ARG A 286 -29.41 17.27 -26.56
C ARG A 286 -28.79 18.51 -25.89
N GLN A 287 -28.92 18.65 -24.57
CA GLN A 287 -28.33 19.72 -23.76
C GLN A 287 -27.07 19.24 -23.05
#